data_AF-A0A179IJZ0-F1
#
_entry.id   AF-A0A179IJZ0-F1
#
_cell.length_a   1.000
_cell.length_b   1.000
_cell.length_c   1.000
_cell.angle_alpha   90.00
_cell.angle_beta   90.00
_cell.angle_gamma   90.00
#
_symmetry.space_group_name_H-M   'P 1'
#
loop_
_entity.id
_entity.type
_entity.pdbx_description
1 polymer ?
#
loop_
_entity_poly.entity_id
_entity_poly.type
_entity_poly.pdbx_seq_one_letter_code
_entity_poly.pdbx_strand_id
1 'polypeptide(L)'
;SCITGGLALTAVSDGRVPLAVGIVILAVVAWLISVVGLNAILVYERYAWVVFFVIFVIMFGETGRYADSTTPATATGANLAGGVLSLIAVVYGSSASWATVASDYYVHYHADVSRVKVFLLTTFGIAVPTSIGMVAGCVVSSALNVRPDWETAYQKGLGYVIQASLYPHGFAKFLLTLLVLSGINTNVIGIYSAALSFQQISRPFSLVPRLLWMVLSLAGILALALGGREQLNQYLQSFLSLLGYWCTSYIVIILEEHYIFRKGDFASYDLDGWNDPSRLPHGIGASVAFGLGVVAWCMGMSQTWFIGPLARLIGDGGGDVANEFTFVVTAMAYPPARYLERKHFGK
;
A
#
# COMPACT_ATOMS: atom_id res chain seq x y z
N SER A 1 4.99 2.50 -7.27
CA SER A 1 4.49 3.54 -8.20
C SER A 1 5.40 3.82 -9.39
N CYS A 2 6.74 3.75 -9.28
CA CYS A 2 7.65 4.02 -10.41
C CYS A 2 7.41 3.14 -11.65
N ILE A 3 7.14 1.84 -11.47
CA ILE A 3 6.93 0.94 -12.61
C ILE A 3 5.59 1.25 -13.31
N THR A 4 4.49 1.38 -12.56
CA THR A 4 3.17 1.73 -13.12
C THR A 4 3.20 3.08 -13.84
N GLY A 5 3.84 4.10 -13.25
CA GLY A 5 3.98 5.40 -13.90
C GLY A 5 4.96 5.38 -15.08
N GLY A 6 5.99 4.53 -15.05
CA GLY A 6 6.88 4.28 -16.19
C GLY A 6 6.16 3.61 -17.37
N LEU A 7 5.25 2.67 -17.11
CA LEU A 7 4.38 2.07 -18.13
C LEU A 7 3.44 3.11 -18.74
N ALA A 8 2.84 3.96 -17.91
CA ALA A 8 2.02 5.07 -18.38
C ALA A 8 2.84 6.02 -19.28
N LEU A 9 4.06 6.38 -18.88
CA LEU A 9 4.93 7.24 -19.69
C LEU A 9 5.35 6.59 -21.02
N THR A 10 5.63 5.28 -20.98
CA THR A 10 5.93 4.48 -22.19
C THR A 10 4.76 4.56 -23.16
N ALA A 11 3.52 4.36 -22.68
CA ALA A 11 2.31 4.44 -23.48
C ALA A 11 2.03 5.86 -24.02
N VAL A 12 2.22 6.92 -23.21
CA VAL A 12 2.12 8.32 -23.69
C VAL A 12 3.04 8.58 -24.88
N SER A 13 4.24 8.00 -24.85
CA SER A 13 5.26 8.16 -25.89
C SER A 13 5.13 7.22 -27.09
N ASP A 14 4.06 6.42 -27.17
CA ASP A 14 3.89 5.35 -28.16
C ASP A 14 5.07 4.37 -28.21
N GLY A 15 5.65 4.07 -27.04
CA GLY A 15 6.80 3.16 -26.91
C GLY A 15 8.16 3.78 -27.24
N ARG A 16 8.25 5.08 -27.55
CA ARG A 16 9.54 5.76 -27.79
C ARG A 16 10.40 5.86 -26.54
N VAL A 17 9.78 6.01 -25.37
CA VAL A 17 10.46 6.02 -24.07
C VAL A 17 10.44 4.60 -23.51
N PRO A 18 11.59 3.92 -23.38
CA PRO A 18 11.63 2.60 -22.77
C PRO A 18 11.19 2.65 -21.30
N LEU A 19 10.57 1.57 -20.82
CA LEU A 19 10.10 1.45 -19.44
C LEU A 19 11.18 1.80 -18.41
N ALA A 20 12.43 1.34 -18.61
CA ALA A 20 13.55 1.64 -17.72
C ALA A 20 13.82 3.15 -17.60
N VAL A 21 13.77 3.87 -18.72
CA VAL A 21 13.96 5.32 -18.74
C VAL A 21 12.80 6.01 -18.03
N GLY A 22 11.56 5.55 -18.25
CA GLY A 22 10.40 6.07 -17.54
C GLY A 22 10.50 5.90 -16.02
N ILE A 23 10.91 4.72 -15.55
CA ILE A 23 11.17 4.45 -14.13
C ILE A 23 12.18 5.44 -13.54
N VAL A 24 13.30 5.65 -14.23
CA VAL A 24 14.35 6.58 -13.78
C VAL A 24 13.84 8.02 -13.72
N ILE A 25 13.14 8.48 -14.76
CA ILE A 25 12.54 9.83 -14.80
C ILE A 25 11.62 10.02 -13.60
N LEU A 26 10.67 9.10 -13.39
CA LEU A 26 9.71 9.22 -12.28
C LEU A 26 10.40 9.24 -10.91
N ALA A 27 11.36 8.36 -10.70
CA ALA A 27 12.05 8.24 -9.41
C ALA A 27 12.88 9.50 -9.11
N VAL A 28 13.61 10.03 -10.09
CA VAL A 28 14.44 11.24 -9.94
C VAL A 28 13.56 12.47 -9.73
N VAL A 29 12.47 12.62 -10.49
CA VAL A 29 11.55 13.76 -10.31
C VAL A 29 10.87 13.71 -8.95
N ALA A 30 10.41 12.52 -8.51
CA ALA A 30 9.85 12.35 -7.18
C ALA A 30 10.86 12.69 -6.07
N TRP A 31 12.11 12.28 -6.23
CA TRP A 31 13.18 12.63 -5.29
C TRP A 31 13.46 14.13 -5.25
N LEU A 32 13.53 14.80 -6.41
CA LEU A 32 13.74 16.26 -6.45
C LEU A 32 12.62 17.02 -5.73
N ILE A 33 11.37 16.60 -5.92
CA ILE A 33 10.22 17.21 -5.26
C ILE A 33 10.21 16.90 -3.75
N SER A 34 10.62 15.71 -3.33
CA SER A 34 10.65 15.34 -1.91
C SER A 34 11.66 16.16 -1.09
N VAL A 35 12.70 16.72 -1.73
CA VAL A 35 13.66 17.64 -1.09
C VAL A 35 13.01 18.96 -0.66
N VAL A 36 11.99 19.45 -1.39
CA VAL A 36 11.29 20.72 -1.11
C VAL A 36 10.55 20.69 0.23
N GLY A 37 10.19 19.50 0.71
CA GLY A 37 9.63 19.27 2.04
C GLY A 37 8.09 19.19 2.09
N LEU A 38 7.57 18.62 3.18
CA LEU A 38 6.18 18.20 3.32
C LEU A 38 5.16 19.34 3.19
N ASN A 39 5.45 20.54 3.69
CA ASN A 39 4.52 21.68 3.65
C ASN A 39 4.15 22.07 2.20
N ALA A 40 5.11 22.05 1.28
CA ALA A 40 4.84 22.35 -0.13
C ALA A 40 4.01 21.24 -0.79
N ILE A 41 4.31 19.99 -0.45
CA ILE A 41 3.60 18.80 -0.95
C ILE A 41 2.14 18.83 -0.51
N LEU A 42 1.87 19.10 0.78
CA LEU A 42 0.50 19.16 1.31
C LEU A 42 -0.35 20.26 0.65
N VAL A 43 0.24 21.41 0.30
CA VAL A 43 -0.46 22.47 -0.43
C VAL A 43 -0.85 22.01 -1.83
N TYR A 44 0.06 21.33 -2.54
CA TYR A 44 -0.23 20.75 -3.85
C TYR A 44 -1.32 19.67 -3.77
N GLU A 45 -1.20 18.73 -2.83
CA GLU A 45 -2.14 17.62 -2.66
C GLU A 45 -3.56 18.07 -2.36
N ARG A 46 -3.72 19.19 -1.64
CA ARG A 46 -5.03 19.80 -1.36
C ARG A 46 -5.85 20.06 -2.62
N TYR A 47 -5.19 20.29 -3.75
CA TYR A 47 -5.84 20.59 -5.03
C TYR A 47 -5.72 19.48 -6.06
N ALA A 48 -4.63 18.71 -6.05
CA ALA A 48 -4.36 17.68 -7.05
C ALA A 48 -5.44 16.58 -7.09
N TRP A 49 -6.06 16.25 -5.95
CA TRP A 49 -7.10 15.22 -5.89
C TRP A 49 -8.30 15.51 -6.79
N VAL A 50 -8.68 16.78 -6.97
CA VAL A 50 -9.82 17.18 -7.82
C VAL A 50 -9.53 16.81 -9.28
N VAL A 51 -8.30 17.05 -9.72
CA VAL A 51 -7.86 16.72 -11.09
C VAL A 51 -7.97 15.21 -11.31
N PHE A 52 -7.41 14.40 -10.40
CA PHE A 52 -7.48 12.94 -10.53
C PHE A 52 -8.91 12.41 -10.46
N PHE A 53 -9.76 12.99 -9.60
CA PHE A 53 -11.17 12.63 -9.52
C PHE A 53 -11.88 12.87 -10.87
N VAL A 54 -11.67 14.01 -11.50
CA VAL A 54 -12.24 14.31 -12.84
C VAL A 54 -11.75 13.31 -13.89
N ILE A 55 -10.47 12.91 -13.86
CA ILE A 55 -9.94 11.88 -14.77
C ILE A 55 -10.70 10.56 -14.60
N PHE A 56 -10.90 10.10 -13.35
CA PHE A 56 -11.65 8.87 -13.10
C PHE A 56 -13.12 8.96 -13.55
N VAL A 57 -13.77 10.11 -13.37
CA VAL A 57 -15.15 10.33 -13.87
C VAL A 57 -15.19 10.22 -15.40
N ILE A 58 -14.23 10.81 -16.10
CA ILE A 58 -14.11 10.68 -17.56
C ILE A 58 -13.89 9.22 -17.96
N MET A 59 -12.99 8.51 -17.26
CA MET A 59 -12.74 7.09 -17.52
C MET A 59 -14.04 6.29 -17.39
N PHE A 60 -14.80 6.47 -16.31
CA PHE A 60 -16.10 5.80 -16.14
C PHE A 60 -17.09 6.12 -17.26
N GLY A 61 -17.15 7.37 -17.71
CA GLY A 61 -18.04 7.77 -18.81
C GLY A 61 -17.71 7.07 -20.13
N GLU A 62 -16.42 6.92 -20.45
CA GLU A 62 -15.98 6.30 -21.70
C GLU A 62 -16.00 4.77 -21.66
N THR A 63 -15.62 4.18 -20.52
CA THR A 63 -15.49 2.72 -20.36
C THR A 63 -16.79 2.05 -19.95
N GLY A 64 -17.68 2.76 -19.26
CA GLY A 64 -18.86 2.17 -18.61
C GLY A 64 -19.79 1.45 -19.59
N ARG A 65 -19.95 1.95 -20.82
CA ARG A 65 -20.77 1.31 -21.87
C ARG A 65 -20.24 -0.05 -22.35
N TYR A 66 -18.97 -0.35 -22.09
CA TYR A 66 -18.32 -1.60 -22.48
C TYR A 66 -18.21 -2.58 -21.32
N ALA A 67 -18.63 -2.18 -20.11
CA ALA A 67 -18.56 -3.02 -18.93
C ALA A 67 -19.49 -4.23 -19.08
N ASP A 68 -18.92 -5.43 -19.02
CA ASP A 68 -19.72 -6.65 -19.04
C ASP A 68 -20.24 -6.95 -17.63
N SER A 69 -21.57 -6.87 -17.46
CA SER A 69 -22.28 -7.21 -16.22
C SER A 69 -23.13 -8.48 -16.35
N THR A 70 -23.06 -9.14 -17.52
CA THR A 70 -23.97 -10.25 -17.87
C THR A 70 -23.27 -11.60 -17.85
N THR A 71 -21.96 -11.63 -18.09
CA THR A 71 -21.17 -12.87 -18.04
C THR A 71 -21.02 -13.32 -16.59
N PRO A 72 -21.52 -14.52 -16.21
CA PRO A 72 -21.37 -15.05 -14.86
C PRO A 72 -19.91 -15.40 -14.57
N ALA A 73 -19.55 -15.42 -13.28
CA ALA A 73 -18.22 -15.80 -12.84
C ALA A 73 -17.87 -17.21 -13.31
N THR A 74 -16.68 -17.38 -13.89
CA THR A 74 -16.18 -18.66 -14.39
C THR A 74 -15.78 -19.61 -13.25
N ALA A 75 -15.38 -19.05 -12.09
CA ALA A 75 -15.02 -19.81 -10.91
C ALA A 75 -16.26 -20.14 -10.05
N THR A 76 -16.32 -21.37 -9.54
CA THR A 76 -17.40 -21.84 -8.66
C THR A 76 -16.85 -22.53 -7.41
N GLY A 77 -17.68 -22.67 -6.38
CA GLY A 77 -17.35 -23.38 -5.14
C GLY A 77 -16.11 -22.82 -4.44
N ALA A 78 -15.19 -23.71 -4.05
CA ALA A 78 -13.98 -23.34 -3.32
C ALA A 78 -13.01 -22.46 -4.14
N ASN A 79 -13.00 -22.59 -5.47
CA ASN A 79 -12.17 -21.75 -6.34
C ASN A 79 -12.65 -20.29 -6.35
N LEU A 80 -13.98 -20.07 -6.31
CA LEU A 80 -14.54 -18.73 -6.15
C LEU A 80 -14.17 -18.13 -4.78
N ALA A 81 -14.32 -18.91 -3.71
CA ALA A 81 -13.95 -18.48 -2.36
C ALA A 81 -12.47 -18.10 -2.27
N GLY A 82 -11.56 -18.90 -2.85
CA GLY A 82 -10.13 -18.61 -2.90
C GLY A 82 -9.80 -17.31 -3.65
N GLY A 83 -10.48 -17.06 -4.78
CA GLY A 83 -10.34 -15.80 -5.52
C GLY A 83 -10.81 -14.59 -4.72
N VAL A 84 -11.96 -14.69 -4.03
CA VAL A 84 -12.49 -13.60 -3.20
C VAL A 84 -11.57 -13.31 -2.01
N LEU A 85 -11.09 -14.32 -1.31
CA LEU A 85 -10.16 -14.17 -0.19
C LEU A 85 -8.86 -13.50 -0.63
N SER A 86 -8.32 -13.92 -1.78
CA SER A 86 -7.12 -13.30 -2.37
C SER A 86 -7.34 -11.84 -2.75
N LEU A 87 -8.51 -11.50 -3.31
CA LEU A 87 -8.87 -10.11 -3.60
C LEU A 87 -8.95 -9.27 -2.32
N ILE A 88 -9.61 -9.79 -1.27
CA ILE A 88 -9.69 -9.12 0.03
C ILE A 88 -8.29 -8.89 0.58
N ALA A 89 -7.40 -9.88 0.54
CA ALA A 89 -6.04 -9.77 1.05
C ALA A 89 -5.23 -8.65 0.37
N VAL A 90 -5.32 -8.55 -0.97
CA VAL A 90 -4.64 -7.50 -1.75
C VAL A 90 -5.21 -6.11 -1.43
N VAL A 91 -6.54 -5.96 -1.40
CA VAL A 91 -7.21 -4.67 -1.13
C VAL A 91 -6.95 -4.21 0.30
N TYR A 92 -7.05 -5.13 1.25
CA TYR A 92 -6.73 -4.89 2.66
C TYR A 92 -5.27 -4.47 2.81
N GLY A 93 -4.33 -5.22 2.24
CA GLY A 93 -2.90 -4.94 2.37
C GLY A 93 -2.49 -3.58 1.82
N SER A 94 -3.08 -3.16 0.69
CA SER A 94 -2.91 -1.80 0.18
C SER A 94 -3.32 -0.73 1.19
N SER A 95 -4.48 -0.90 1.83
CA SER A 95 -5.03 0.11 2.76
C SER A 95 -4.36 0.08 4.13
N ALA A 96 -4.07 -1.12 4.64
CA ALA A 96 -3.48 -1.32 5.97
C ALA A 96 -2.06 -0.75 6.07
N SER A 97 -1.32 -0.71 4.96
CA SER A 97 0.03 -0.13 4.90
C SER A 97 0.11 1.31 5.44
N TRP A 98 -0.94 2.10 5.24
CA TRP A 98 -1.02 3.49 5.71
C TRP A 98 -1.00 3.61 7.24
N ALA A 99 -1.47 2.59 7.97
CA ALA A 99 -1.49 2.60 9.43
C ALA A 99 -0.09 2.78 10.05
N THR A 100 0.96 2.43 9.30
CA THR A 100 2.34 2.44 9.79
C THR A 100 3.08 3.75 9.54
N VAL A 101 2.54 4.59 8.64
CA VAL A 101 3.13 5.87 8.24
C VAL A 101 2.24 7.07 8.55
N ALA A 102 0.98 6.84 8.92
CA ALA A 102 0.01 7.91 9.19
C ALA A 102 0.51 8.93 10.25
N SER A 103 1.27 8.46 11.25
CA SER A 103 1.82 9.32 12.31
C SER A 103 2.77 10.41 11.78
N ASP A 104 3.46 10.16 10.67
CA ASP A 104 4.40 11.12 10.07
C ASP A 104 3.71 12.42 9.64
N TYR A 105 2.41 12.33 9.31
CA TYR A 105 1.60 13.44 8.84
C TYR A 105 0.82 14.08 9.98
N TYR A 106 0.37 13.28 10.95
CA TYR A 106 -0.44 13.76 12.07
C TYR A 106 0.33 14.64 13.05
N VAL A 107 1.66 14.55 13.10
CA VAL A 107 2.50 15.41 13.96
C VAL A 107 2.36 16.90 13.65
N HIS A 108 1.90 17.26 12.45
CA HIS A 108 1.70 18.65 12.04
C HIS A 108 0.33 19.22 12.42
N TYR A 109 -0.60 18.38 12.91
CA TYR A 109 -1.91 18.82 13.35
C TYR A 109 -1.87 19.23 14.82
N HIS A 110 -2.74 20.18 15.19
CA HIS A 110 -2.88 20.58 16.58
C HIS A 110 -3.41 19.41 17.45
N ALA A 111 -2.92 19.33 18.68
CA ALA A 111 -3.27 18.25 19.62
C ALA A 111 -4.72 18.33 20.14
N ASP A 112 -5.42 19.44 19.91
CA ASP A 112 -6.80 19.69 20.35
C ASP A 112 -7.87 19.18 19.36
N VAL A 113 -7.46 18.67 18.19
CA VAL A 113 -8.39 18.18 17.17
C VAL A 113 -9.14 16.93 17.68
N SER A 114 -10.46 16.92 17.50
CA SER A 114 -11.31 15.80 17.91
C SER A 114 -10.89 14.47 17.29
N ARG A 115 -10.74 13.44 18.14
CA ARG A 115 -10.33 12.08 17.76
C ARG A 115 -11.27 11.43 16.75
N VAL A 116 -12.58 11.61 16.95
CA VAL A 116 -13.61 11.07 16.04
C VAL A 116 -13.51 11.73 14.67
N LYS A 117 -13.23 13.04 14.64
CA LYS A 117 -13.03 13.78 13.39
C LYS A 117 -11.81 13.25 12.64
N VAL A 118 -10.67 13.06 13.32
CA VAL A 118 -9.47 12.46 12.72
C VAL A 118 -9.78 11.08 12.17
N PHE A 119 -10.42 10.21 12.96
CA PHE A 119 -10.80 8.86 12.54
C PHE A 119 -11.69 8.85 11.29
N LEU A 120 -12.80 9.59 11.29
CA LEU A 120 -13.73 9.62 10.17
C LEU A 120 -13.09 10.21 8.91
N LEU A 121 -12.36 11.34 9.05
CA LEU A 121 -11.68 11.95 7.90
C LEU A 121 -10.60 11.04 7.32
N THR A 122 -9.83 10.33 8.15
CA THR A 122 -8.84 9.35 7.68
C THR A 122 -9.53 8.21 6.94
N THR A 123 -10.56 7.64 7.57
CA THR A 123 -11.27 6.46 7.06
C THR A 123 -11.89 6.75 5.70
N PHE A 124 -12.66 7.84 5.58
CA PHE A 124 -13.26 8.22 4.29
C PHE A 124 -12.24 8.75 3.30
N GLY A 125 -11.19 9.43 3.78
CA GLY A 125 -10.10 9.94 2.95
C GLY A 125 -9.28 8.84 2.27
N ILE A 126 -9.20 7.64 2.85
CA ILE A 126 -8.57 6.47 2.23
C ILE A 126 -9.59 5.61 1.48
N ALA A 127 -10.74 5.32 2.11
CA ALA A 127 -11.72 4.38 1.56
C ALA A 127 -12.34 4.88 0.25
N VAL A 128 -12.74 6.15 0.17
CA VAL A 128 -13.43 6.68 -1.02
C VAL A 128 -12.51 6.71 -2.25
N PRO A 129 -11.29 7.29 -2.19
CA PRO A 129 -10.41 7.31 -3.36
C PRO A 129 -9.98 5.90 -3.79
N THR A 130 -9.70 5.01 -2.84
CA THR A 130 -9.33 3.61 -3.14
C THR A 130 -10.49 2.89 -3.84
N SER A 131 -11.72 3.06 -3.37
CA SER A 131 -12.90 2.43 -3.97
C SER A 131 -13.12 2.89 -5.42
N ILE A 132 -12.97 4.19 -5.69
CA ILE A 132 -13.12 4.76 -7.03
C ILE A 132 -12.13 4.11 -8.01
N GLY A 133 -10.85 4.03 -7.64
CA GLY A 133 -9.82 3.42 -8.49
C GLY A 133 -10.04 1.92 -8.70
N MET A 134 -10.44 1.19 -7.65
CA MET A 134 -10.71 -0.25 -7.72
C MET A 134 -11.91 -0.56 -8.63
N VAL A 135 -13.00 0.19 -8.49
CA VAL A 135 -14.18 0.03 -9.35
C VAL A 135 -13.85 0.38 -10.81
N ALA A 136 -13.03 1.41 -11.06
CA ALA A 136 -12.55 1.72 -12.41
C ALA A 136 -11.75 0.56 -13.01
N GLY A 137 -10.87 -0.07 -12.22
CA GLY A 137 -10.16 -1.29 -12.60
C GLY A 137 -11.10 -2.44 -12.95
N CYS A 138 -12.13 -2.68 -12.13
CA CYS A 138 -13.13 -3.72 -12.38
C CYS A 138 -13.90 -3.47 -13.69
N VAL A 139 -14.33 -2.23 -13.94
CA VAL A 139 -15.06 -1.84 -15.16
C VAL A 139 -14.22 -2.05 -16.41
N VAL A 140 -12.95 -1.64 -16.38
CA VAL A 140 -12.03 -1.81 -17.51
C VAL A 140 -11.71 -3.30 -17.72
N SER A 141 -11.48 -4.05 -16.64
CA SER A 141 -11.18 -5.47 -16.70
C SER A 141 -12.34 -6.30 -17.24
N SER A 142 -13.59 -6.01 -16.83
CA SER A 142 -14.75 -6.74 -17.35
C SER A 142 -14.98 -6.51 -18.84
N ALA A 143 -14.65 -5.31 -19.33
CA ALA A 143 -14.73 -4.98 -20.75
C ALA A 143 -13.72 -5.76 -21.62
N LEU A 144 -12.65 -6.34 -21.06
CA LEU A 144 -11.68 -7.16 -21.80
C LEU A 144 -12.33 -8.39 -22.43
N ASN A 145 -13.39 -8.92 -21.82
CA ASN A 145 -14.15 -10.06 -22.36
C ASN A 145 -14.88 -9.71 -23.67
N VAL A 146 -15.24 -8.44 -23.86
CA VAL A 146 -16.04 -7.96 -25.00
C VAL A 146 -15.16 -7.26 -26.04
N ARG A 147 -13.98 -6.76 -25.65
CA ARG A 147 -13.08 -5.94 -26.46
C ARG A 147 -11.69 -6.59 -26.60
N PRO A 148 -11.47 -7.43 -27.63
CA PRO A 148 -10.18 -8.07 -27.88
C PRO A 148 -9.03 -7.08 -28.13
N ASP A 149 -9.35 -5.87 -28.61
CA ASP A 149 -8.39 -4.78 -28.79
C ASP A 149 -7.83 -4.29 -27.44
N TRP A 150 -8.66 -4.25 -26.40
CA TRP A 150 -8.23 -3.88 -25.05
C TRP A 150 -7.43 -4.99 -24.38
N GLU A 151 -7.80 -6.25 -24.61
CA GLU A 151 -7.01 -7.41 -24.14
C GLU A 151 -5.60 -7.38 -24.74
N THR A 152 -5.50 -7.13 -26.05
CA THR A 152 -4.20 -6.99 -26.72
C THR A 152 -3.38 -5.83 -26.17
N ALA A 153 -4.04 -4.72 -25.80
CA ALA A 153 -3.39 -3.58 -25.14
C ALA A 153 -2.96 -3.92 -23.70
N TYR A 154 -3.73 -4.73 -22.98
CA TYR A 154 -3.42 -5.18 -21.62
C TYR A 154 -2.14 -5.99 -21.56
N GLN A 155 -1.94 -6.87 -22.55
CA GLN A 155 -0.69 -7.63 -22.70
C GLN A 155 0.54 -6.74 -22.94
N LYS A 156 0.37 -5.53 -23.50
CA LYS A 156 1.44 -4.53 -23.64
C LYS A 156 1.67 -3.70 -22.37
N GLY A 157 0.69 -3.66 -21.47
CA GLY A 157 0.76 -3.01 -20.17
C GLY A 157 -0.40 -2.05 -19.88
N LEU A 158 -0.63 -1.80 -18.60
CA LEU A 158 -1.78 -1.02 -18.10
C LEU A 158 -1.92 0.37 -18.74
N GLY A 159 -0.81 1.07 -19.02
CA GLY A 159 -0.84 2.38 -19.67
C GLY A 159 -1.46 2.35 -21.07
N TYR A 160 -1.26 1.27 -21.82
CA TYR A 160 -1.82 1.12 -23.16
C TYR A 160 -3.32 0.83 -23.14
N VAL A 161 -3.81 0.13 -22.12
CA VAL A 161 -5.27 -0.09 -21.96
C VAL A 161 -5.97 1.22 -21.68
N ILE A 162 -5.46 2.04 -20.76
CA ILE A 162 -6.03 3.35 -20.45
C ILE A 162 -6.01 4.26 -21.69
N GLN A 163 -4.94 4.19 -22.48
CA GLN A 163 -4.84 4.93 -23.74
C GLN A 163 -5.85 4.45 -24.79
N ALA A 164 -6.08 3.13 -24.89
CA ALA A 164 -7.01 2.53 -25.83
C ALA A 164 -8.48 2.70 -25.40
N SER A 165 -8.73 2.85 -24.11
CA SER A 165 -10.07 2.99 -23.54
C SER A 165 -10.61 4.42 -23.57
N LEU A 166 -9.75 5.41 -23.83
CA LEU A 166 -10.09 6.82 -23.83
C LEU A 166 -10.02 7.42 -25.24
N TYR A 167 -10.99 8.27 -25.58
CA TYR A 167 -11.08 8.95 -26.87
C TYR A 167 -11.29 10.46 -26.67
N PRO A 168 -10.80 11.36 -27.55
CA PRO A 168 -9.87 11.13 -28.65
C PRO A 168 -8.46 10.74 -28.17
N HIS A 169 -7.66 10.09 -29.04
CA HIS A 169 -6.35 9.56 -28.66
C HIS A 169 -5.37 10.60 -28.10
N GLY A 170 -5.37 11.83 -28.63
CA GLY A 170 -4.56 12.93 -28.08
C GLY A 170 -4.97 13.32 -26.66
N PHE A 171 -6.27 13.27 -26.37
CA PHE A 171 -6.81 13.52 -25.03
C PHE A 171 -6.47 12.39 -24.05
N ALA A 172 -6.52 11.14 -24.50
CA ALA A 172 -6.08 9.99 -23.72
C ALA A 172 -4.63 10.13 -23.26
N LYS A 173 -3.72 10.56 -24.15
CA LYS A 173 -2.32 10.84 -23.80
C LYS A 173 -2.18 11.96 -22.77
N PHE A 174 -2.97 13.01 -22.89
CA PHE A 174 -3.00 14.10 -21.93
C PHE A 174 -3.43 13.61 -20.53
N LEU A 175 -4.55 12.87 -20.44
CA LEU A 175 -5.04 12.30 -19.18
C LEU A 175 -4.04 11.31 -18.56
N LEU A 176 -3.44 10.46 -19.40
CA LEU A 176 -2.42 9.51 -18.95
C LEU A 176 -1.17 10.22 -18.42
N THR A 177 -0.77 11.34 -19.03
CA THR A 177 0.32 12.18 -18.53
C THR A 177 -0.01 12.76 -17.16
N LEU A 178 -1.25 13.22 -16.94
CA LEU A 178 -1.68 13.67 -15.61
C LEU A 178 -1.67 12.52 -14.60
N LEU A 179 -2.11 11.31 -14.97
CA LEU A 179 -2.03 10.13 -14.10
C LEU A 179 -0.59 9.76 -13.72
N VAL A 180 0.40 10.00 -14.58
CA VAL A 180 1.83 9.85 -14.24
C VAL A 180 2.20 10.76 -13.06
N LEU A 181 1.67 11.98 -12.99
CA LEU A 181 1.91 12.90 -11.87
C LEU A 181 1.39 12.35 -10.54
N SER A 182 0.29 11.58 -10.55
CA SER A 182 -0.20 10.87 -9.36
C SER A 182 0.83 9.85 -8.86
N GLY A 183 1.42 9.08 -9.78
CA GLY A 183 2.47 8.12 -9.46
C GLY A 183 3.74 8.77 -8.88
N ILE A 184 4.11 9.95 -9.38
CA ILE A 184 5.18 10.78 -8.81
C ILE A 184 4.81 11.20 -7.39
N ASN A 185 3.59 11.71 -7.18
CA ASN A 185 3.13 12.17 -5.88
C ASN A 185 3.18 11.06 -4.81
N THR A 186 2.71 9.85 -5.12
CA THR A 186 2.80 8.71 -4.19
C THR A 186 4.25 8.36 -3.85
N ASN A 187 5.18 8.47 -4.80
CA ASN A 187 6.61 8.22 -4.53
C ASN A 187 7.23 9.33 -3.66
N VAL A 188 6.82 10.59 -3.82
CA VAL A 188 7.30 11.71 -3.01
C VAL A 188 7.01 11.45 -1.53
N ILE A 189 5.76 11.09 -1.21
CA ILE A 189 5.32 10.68 0.13
C ILE A 189 6.17 9.49 0.63
N GLY A 190 6.29 8.45 -0.18
CA GLY A 190 7.03 7.24 0.19
C GLY A 190 8.52 7.50 0.51
N ILE A 191 9.20 8.32 -0.29
CA ILE A 191 10.61 8.69 -0.06
C ILE A 191 10.75 9.50 1.23
N TYR A 192 9.79 10.40 1.51
CA TYR A 192 9.78 11.21 2.71
C TYR A 192 9.63 10.34 3.98
N SER A 193 8.60 9.50 4.03
CA SER A 193 8.37 8.59 5.16
C SER A 193 9.53 7.60 5.33
N ALA A 194 10.06 7.03 4.26
CA ALA A 194 11.19 6.11 4.34
C ALA A 194 12.42 6.77 4.99
N ALA A 195 12.74 8.01 4.60
CA ALA A 195 13.85 8.74 5.18
C ALA A 195 13.66 9.01 6.69
N LEU A 196 12.43 9.34 7.12
CA LEU A 196 12.10 9.50 8.53
C LEU A 196 12.21 8.17 9.29
N SER A 197 11.68 7.09 8.74
CA SER A 197 11.78 5.76 9.36
C SER A 197 13.23 5.37 9.59
N PHE A 198 14.13 5.57 8.60
CA PHE A 198 15.56 5.28 8.76
C PHE A 198 16.20 6.11 9.89
N GLN A 199 15.84 7.38 10.02
CA GLN A 199 16.34 8.24 11.11
C GLN A 199 15.85 7.77 12.49
N GLN A 200 14.67 7.15 12.56
CA GLN A 200 14.06 6.68 13.80
C GLN A 200 14.55 5.29 14.26
N ILE A 201 15.21 4.50 13.40
CA ILE A 201 15.68 3.15 13.75
C ILE A 201 16.66 3.17 14.93
N SER A 202 17.61 4.11 14.95
CA SER A 202 18.63 4.17 16.00
C SER A 202 19.27 5.55 16.12
N ARG A 203 19.86 5.84 17.29
CA ARG A 203 20.55 7.11 17.55
C ARG A 203 21.64 7.42 16.51
N PRO A 204 22.53 6.48 16.10
CA PRO A 204 23.49 6.76 15.04
C PRO A 204 22.86 7.17 13.71
N PHE A 205 21.71 6.59 13.35
CA PHE A 205 21.04 6.90 12.09
C PHE A 205 20.33 8.25 12.10
N SER A 206 19.91 8.72 13.28
CA SER A 206 19.36 10.07 13.46
C SER A 206 20.37 11.19 13.18
N LEU A 207 21.69 10.91 13.33
CA LEU A 207 22.76 11.89 13.08
C LEU A 207 23.01 12.11 11.59
N VAL A 208 22.58 11.17 10.74
CA VAL A 208 22.77 11.26 9.29
C VAL A 208 21.73 12.23 8.70
N PRO A 209 22.16 13.20 7.87
CA PRO A 209 21.26 14.16 7.24
C PRO A 209 20.18 13.45 6.42
N ARG A 210 18.94 13.93 6.52
CA ARG A 210 17.77 13.38 5.81
C ARG A 210 17.99 13.21 4.31
N LEU A 211 18.73 14.13 3.68
CA LEU A 211 19.04 14.08 2.25
C LEU A 211 19.78 12.80 1.85
N LEU A 212 20.70 12.30 2.69
CA LEU A 212 21.43 11.06 2.40
C LEU A 212 20.46 9.86 2.42
N TRP A 213 19.57 9.80 3.41
CA TRP A 213 18.53 8.77 3.46
C TRP A 213 17.60 8.82 2.26
N MET A 214 17.21 10.02 1.81
CA MET A 214 16.41 10.17 0.59
C MET A 214 17.13 9.63 -0.66
N VAL A 215 18.44 9.85 -0.79
CA VAL A 215 19.25 9.30 -1.90
C VAL A 215 19.35 7.78 -1.80
N LEU A 216 19.54 7.22 -0.60
CA LEU A 216 19.57 5.77 -0.39
C LEU A 216 18.20 5.13 -0.70
N SER A 217 17.11 5.77 -0.29
CA SER A 217 15.74 5.34 -0.65
C SER A 217 15.52 5.39 -2.16
N LEU A 218 16.00 6.44 -2.84
CA LEU A 218 15.96 6.52 -4.31
C LEU A 218 16.72 5.35 -4.96
N ALA A 219 17.95 5.06 -4.48
CA ALA A 219 18.75 3.95 -5.00
C ALA A 219 18.05 2.61 -4.81
N GLY A 220 17.45 2.36 -3.63
CA GLY A 220 16.66 1.17 -3.36
C GLY A 220 15.42 1.05 -4.25
N ILE A 221 14.67 2.15 -4.44
CA ILE A 221 13.52 2.21 -5.34
C ILE A 221 13.94 1.88 -6.78
N LEU A 222 15.05 2.44 -7.25
CA LEU A 222 15.56 2.17 -8.60
C LEU A 222 16.00 0.73 -8.77
N ALA A 223 16.73 0.17 -7.80
CA ALA A 223 17.18 -1.22 -7.83
C ALA A 223 15.98 -2.19 -7.90
N LEU A 224 14.99 -1.99 -7.03
CA LEU A 224 13.77 -2.80 -7.00
C LEU A 224 12.92 -2.59 -8.27
N ALA A 225 12.77 -1.36 -8.73
CA ALA A 225 11.92 -1.07 -9.89
C ALA A 225 12.52 -1.57 -11.20
N LEU A 226 13.83 -1.46 -11.38
CA LEU A 226 14.53 -1.96 -12.57
C LEU A 226 14.65 -3.49 -12.55
N GLY A 227 14.88 -4.10 -11.39
CA GLY A 227 14.91 -5.56 -11.24
C GLY A 227 13.52 -6.21 -11.38
N GLY A 228 12.48 -5.59 -10.81
CA GLY A 228 11.11 -6.11 -10.82
C GLY A 228 10.29 -5.81 -12.07
N ARG A 229 10.86 -5.12 -13.07
CA ARG A 229 10.13 -4.63 -14.25
C ARG A 229 9.51 -5.74 -15.12
N GLU A 230 10.08 -6.96 -15.07
CA GLU A 230 9.69 -8.07 -15.95
C GLU A 230 8.53 -8.91 -15.40
N GLN A 231 8.23 -8.85 -14.09
CA GLN A 231 7.13 -9.61 -13.46
C GLN A 231 6.27 -8.73 -12.54
N LEU A 232 6.00 -7.50 -13.00
CA LEU A 232 5.35 -6.44 -12.20
C LEU A 232 4.07 -6.90 -11.48
N ASN A 233 3.11 -7.47 -12.20
CA ASN A 233 1.81 -7.80 -11.64
C ASN A 233 1.91 -8.88 -10.54
N GLN A 234 2.79 -9.87 -10.74
CA GLN A 234 3.03 -10.92 -9.75
C GLN A 234 3.70 -10.35 -8.49
N TYR A 235 4.73 -9.52 -8.66
CA TYR A 235 5.39 -8.87 -7.53
C TYR A 235 4.47 -7.92 -6.77
N LEU A 236 3.68 -7.09 -7.46
CA LEU A 236 2.78 -6.14 -6.82
C LEU A 236 1.72 -6.84 -5.98
N GLN A 237 1.05 -7.86 -6.53
CA GLN A 237 0.02 -8.58 -5.78
C GLN A 237 0.61 -9.26 -4.55
N SER A 238 1.72 -9.99 -4.71
CA SER A 238 2.33 -10.70 -3.58
C SER A 238 2.93 -9.78 -2.53
N PHE A 239 3.46 -8.63 -2.95
CA PHE A 239 3.99 -7.64 -2.02
C PHE A 239 2.86 -6.92 -1.24
N LEU A 240 1.76 -6.56 -1.91
CA LEU A 240 0.62 -5.92 -1.25
C LEU A 240 -0.02 -6.85 -0.21
N SER A 241 -0.21 -8.13 -0.53
CA SER A 241 -0.70 -9.10 0.45
C SER A 241 0.25 -9.23 1.65
N LEU A 242 1.56 -9.33 1.40
CA LEU A 242 2.57 -9.43 2.47
C LEU A 242 2.56 -8.21 3.40
N LEU A 243 2.41 -7.01 2.84
CA LEU A 243 2.24 -5.79 3.62
C LEU A 243 1.01 -5.87 4.53
N GLY A 244 -0.10 -6.42 4.02
CA GLY A 244 -1.31 -6.66 4.82
C GLY A 244 -1.05 -7.54 6.03
N TYR A 245 -0.35 -8.65 5.87
CA TYR A 245 -0.09 -9.58 6.98
C TYR A 245 0.74 -8.91 8.07
N TRP A 246 1.83 -8.25 7.66
CA TRP A 246 2.70 -7.51 8.58
C TRP A 246 1.93 -6.39 9.31
N CYS A 247 1.16 -5.59 8.57
CA CYS A 247 0.33 -4.53 9.15
C CYS A 247 -0.70 -5.07 10.13
N THR A 248 -1.29 -6.24 9.84
CA THR A 248 -2.24 -6.89 10.74
C THR A 248 -1.60 -7.16 12.09
N SER A 249 -0.43 -7.82 12.12
CA SER A 249 0.26 -8.07 13.38
C SER A 249 0.61 -6.77 14.11
N TYR A 250 1.13 -5.78 13.38
CA TYR A 250 1.49 -4.48 13.94
C TYR A 250 0.29 -3.77 14.61
N ILE A 251 -0.83 -3.68 13.89
CA ILE A 251 -2.06 -3.04 14.37
C ILE A 251 -2.60 -3.77 15.60
N VAL A 252 -2.69 -5.10 15.56
CA VAL A 252 -3.19 -5.90 16.69
C VAL A 252 -2.35 -5.68 17.95
N ILE A 253 -1.02 -5.76 17.83
CA ILE A 253 -0.10 -5.56 18.95
C ILE A 253 -0.29 -4.16 19.57
N ILE A 254 -0.39 -3.11 18.75
CA ILE A 254 -0.57 -1.74 19.25
C ILE A 254 -1.93 -1.55 19.91
N LEU A 255 -3.00 -2.08 19.29
CA LEU A 255 -4.34 -1.97 19.86
C LEU A 255 -4.43 -2.69 21.20
N GLU A 256 -3.83 -3.87 21.33
CA GLU A 256 -3.82 -4.61 22.59
C GLU A 256 -2.94 -3.95 23.65
N GLU A 257 -1.78 -3.41 23.29
CA GLU A 257 -0.96 -2.61 24.21
C GLU A 257 -1.76 -1.41 24.73
N HIS A 258 -2.47 -0.71 23.84
CA HIS A 258 -3.28 0.45 24.20
C HIS A 258 -4.49 0.09 25.06
N TYR A 259 -5.32 -0.86 24.64
CA TYR A 259 -6.59 -1.14 25.29
C TYR A 259 -6.49 -2.13 26.46
N ILE A 260 -5.64 -3.15 26.39
CA ILE A 260 -5.52 -4.18 27.43
C ILE A 260 -4.54 -3.73 28.52
N PHE A 261 -3.31 -3.36 28.14
CA PHE A 261 -2.24 -3.08 29.12
C PHE A 261 -2.24 -1.65 29.64
N ARG A 262 -2.64 -0.70 28.78
CA ARG A 262 -2.72 0.73 29.07
C ARG A 262 -4.15 1.23 29.30
N LYS A 263 -5.14 0.34 29.25
CA LYS A 263 -6.56 0.61 29.59
C LYS A 263 -7.20 1.74 28.76
N GLY A 264 -6.70 1.98 27.55
CA GLY A 264 -7.18 3.04 26.66
C GLY A 264 -6.77 4.45 27.08
N ASP A 265 -5.84 4.59 28.03
CA ASP A 265 -5.40 5.89 28.53
C ASP A 265 -4.12 6.36 27.82
N PHE A 266 -4.23 7.49 27.12
CA PHE A 266 -3.10 8.14 26.46
C PHE A 266 -2.11 8.79 27.45
N ALA A 267 -2.54 9.11 28.67
CA ALA A 267 -1.64 9.63 29.70
C ALA A 267 -0.67 8.56 30.23
N SER A 268 -0.93 7.28 29.94
CA SER A 268 -0.01 6.18 30.28
C SER A 268 1.24 6.14 29.40
N TYR A 269 1.28 6.89 28.30
CA TYR A 269 2.45 6.97 27.44
C TYR A 269 3.42 8.01 27.98
N ASP A 270 4.66 7.57 28.19
CA ASP A 270 5.74 8.42 28.66
C ASP A 270 6.32 9.22 27.49
N LEU A 271 5.75 10.41 27.27
CA LEU A 271 6.15 11.30 26.18
C LEU A 271 7.53 11.93 26.44
N ASP A 272 7.96 12.08 27.69
CA ASP A 272 9.27 12.64 28.03
C ASP A 272 10.39 11.59 27.86
N GLY A 273 10.06 10.31 28.06
CA GLY A 273 10.97 9.17 27.94
C GLY A 273 11.05 8.55 26.54
N TRP A 274 10.46 9.16 25.51
CA TRP A 274 10.32 8.54 24.18
C TRP A 274 11.65 8.11 23.52
N ASN A 275 12.76 8.78 23.86
CA ASN A 275 14.10 8.49 23.33
C ASN A 275 15.06 7.91 24.40
N ASP A 276 14.53 7.41 25.52
CA ASP A 276 15.31 6.77 26.57
C ASP A 276 15.05 5.25 26.58
N PRO A 277 16.00 4.43 26.11
CA PRO A 277 15.87 2.96 26.09
C PRO A 277 15.54 2.37 27.46
N SER A 278 15.94 3.02 28.56
CA SER A 278 15.69 2.52 29.90
C SER A 278 14.24 2.73 30.36
N ARG A 279 13.50 3.67 29.76
CA ARG A 279 12.11 3.98 30.07
C ARG A 279 11.12 3.25 29.16
N LEU A 280 11.61 2.72 28.04
CA LEU A 280 10.81 1.97 27.07
C LEU A 280 10.65 0.49 27.48
N PRO A 281 9.53 -0.15 27.10
CA PRO A 281 9.38 -1.59 27.23
C PRO A 281 10.39 -2.32 26.34
N HIS A 282 10.80 -3.53 26.74
CA HIS A 282 11.81 -4.31 26.00
C HIS A 282 11.31 -4.79 24.63
N GLY A 283 9.99 -4.91 24.44
CA GLY A 283 9.40 -5.33 23.18
C GLY A 283 9.50 -6.84 22.94
N ILE A 284 9.83 -7.63 23.96
CA ILE A 284 9.95 -9.09 23.86
C ILE A 284 8.58 -9.70 23.56
N GLY A 285 7.54 -9.25 24.28
CA GLY A 285 6.17 -9.74 24.05
C GLY A 285 5.69 -9.46 22.63
N ALA A 286 5.95 -8.25 22.14
CA ALA A 286 5.65 -7.85 20.76
C ALA A 286 6.44 -8.69 19.74
N SER A 287 7.73 -8.93 19.98
CA SER A 287 8.58 -9.73 19.09
C SER A 287 8.14 -11.19 19.01
N VAL A 288 7.74 -11.78 20.13
CA VAL A 288 7.20 -13.16 20.18
C VAL A 288 5.88 -13.24 19.42
N ALA A 289 4.94 -12.33 19.69
CA ALA A 289 3.66 -12.31 19.02
C ALA A 289 3.80 -12.08 17.51
N PHE A 290 4.69 -11.16 17.11
CA PHE A 290 5.02 -10.90 15.72
C PHE A 290 5.65 -12.13 15.04
N GLY A 291 6.60 -12.80 15.70
CA GLY A 291 7.21 -14.02 15.18
C GLY A 291 6.21 -15.16 14.99
N LEU A 292 5.27 -15.33 15.92
CA LEU A 292 4.17 -16.29 15.76
C LEU A 292 3.20 -15.87 14.65
N GLY A 293 2.94 -14.58 14.48
CA GLY A 293 2.21 -14.01 13.35
C GLY A 293 2.89 -14.32 12.01
N VAL A 294 4.23 -14.27 11.95
CA VAL A 294 5.00 -14.64 10.75
C VAL A 294 4.79 -16.10 10.39
N VAL A 295 4.84 -16.99 11.38
CA VAL A 295 4.52 -18.42 11.16
C VAL A 295 3.08 -18.55 10.66
N ALA A 296 2.14 -17.82 11.26
CA ALA A 296 0.72 -17.86 10.89
C ALA A 296 0.48 -17.45 9.43
N TRP A 297 0.97 -16.29 8.97
CA TRP A 297 0.79 -15.92 7.57
C TRP A 297 1.51 -16.90 6.63
N CYS A 298 2.66 -17.45 7.03
CA CYS A 298 3.34 -18.45 6.19
C CYS A 298 2.49 -19.71 6.03
N MET A 299 1.64 -20.05 7.00
CA MET A 299 0.72 -21.18 6.86
C MET A 299 -0.49 -20.86 5.97
N GLY A 300 -0.96 -19.61 5.99
CA GLY A 300 -2.20 -19.17 5.34
C GLY A 300 -2.07 -18.40 4.02
N MET A 301 -0.87 -18.03 3.59
CA MET A 301 -0.69 -17.18 2.40
C MET A 301 -0.84 -17.97 1.10
N SER A 302 -1.48 -17.36 0.10
CA SER A 302 -1.54 -17.87 -1.28
C SER A 302 -0.82 -16.90 -2.20
N GLN A 303 0.47 -17.15 -2.46
CA GLN A 303 1.32 -16.29 -3.26
C GLN A 303 1.87 -17.03 -4.49
N THR A 304 2.24 -16.25 -5.50
CA THR A 304 2.77 -16.75 -6.78
C THR A 304 4.00 -17.66 -6.60
N TRP A 305 4.84 -17.36 -5.62
CA TRP A 305 6.06 -18.11 -5.29
C TRP A 305 5.86 -19.15 -4.19
N PHE A 306 4.78 -19.06 -3.41
CA PHE A 306 4.52 -19.97 -2.30
C PHE A 306 3.04 -19.99 -1.90
N ILE A 307 2.47 -21.19 -1.87
CA ILE A 307 1.13 -21.43 -1.34
C ILE A 307 1.27 -22.23 -0.05
N GLY A 308 0.82 -21.64 1.05
CA GLY A 308 0.87 -22.21 2.39
C GLY A 308 -0.03 -23.44 2.56
N PRO A 309 0.27 -24.33 3.52
CA PRO A 309 -0.49 -25.57 3.71
C PRO A 309 -1.99 -25.35 3.94
N LEU A 310 -2.38 -24.27 4.64
CA LEU A 310 -3.78 -23.96 4.89
C LEU A 310 -4.45 -23.32 3.67
N ALA A 311 -3.73 -22.47 2.94
CA ALA A 311 -4.23 -21.87 1.70
C ALA A 311 -4.59 -22.93 0.65
N ARG A 312 -3.80 -24.00 0.53
CA ARG A 312 -4.05 -25.12 -0.40
C ARG A 312 -5.35 -25.88 -0.15
N LEU A 313 -5.95 -25.75 1.02
CA LEU A 313 -7.21 -26.41 1.33
C LEU A 313 -8.41 -25.70 0.68
N ILE A 314 -8.21 -24.50 0.13
CA ILE A 314 -9.28 -23.66 -0.42
C ILE A 314 -9.14 -23.59 -1.95
N GLY A 315 -9.75 -24.57 -2.62
CA GLY A 315 -9.73 -24.65 -4.08
C GLY A 315 -8.37 -25.06 -4.66
N ASP A 316 -8.32 -25.23 -5.97
CA ASP A 316 -7.16 -25.74 -6.70
C ASP A 316 -6.02 -24.70 -6.76
N GLY A 317 -6.37 -23.41 -6.79
CA GLY A 317 -5.43 -22.28 -6.82
C GLY A 317 -5.02 -21.75 -5.44
N GLY A 318 -5.64 -22.26 -4.37
CA GLY A 318 -5.47 -21.78 -3.00
C GLY A 318 -6.20 -20.47 -2.69
N GLY A 319 -6.58 -20.30 -1.42
CA GLY A 319 -7.21 -19.09 -0.91
C GLY A 319 -6.32 -18.40 0.12
N ASP A 320 -6.01 -17.12 -0.10
CA ASP A 320 -5.20 -16.33 0.82
C ASP A 320 -5.98 -15.99 2.11
N VAL A 321 -5.66 -16.69 3.20
CA VAL A 321 -6.26 -16.53 4.53
C VAL A 321 -5.24 -16.05 5.57
N ALA A 322 -4.10 -15.55 5.09
CA ALA A 322 -3.01 -15.17 5.98
C ALA A 322 -3.36 -13.99 6.88
N ASN A 323 -4.17 -13.02 6.43
CA ASN A 323 -4.57 -11.88 7.28
C ASN A 323 -5.39 -12.34 8.48
N GLU A 324 -6.42 -13.15 8.25
CA GLU A 324 -7.33 -13.65 9.29
C GLU A 324 -6.59 -14.53 10.29
N PHE A 325 -5.72 -15.41 9.79
CA PHE A 325 -4.94 -16.29 10.65
C PHE A 325 -3.88 -15.51 11.46
N THR A 326 -3.23 -14.53 10.83
CA THR A 326 -2.29 -13.62 11.51
C THR A 326 -2.98 -12.82 12.59
N PHE A 327 -4.17 -12.29 12.31
CA PHE A 327 -4.98 -11.57 13.29
C PHE A 327 -5.23 -12.43 14.53
N VAL A 328 -5.79 -13.64 14.34
CA VAL A 328 -6.13 -14.54 15.44
C VAL A 328 -4.89 -14.97 16.23
N VAL A 329 -3.82 -15.39 15.55
CA VAL A 329 -2.60 -15.86 16.23
C VAL A 329 -1.91 -14.72 16.97
N THR A 330 -1.77 -13.54 16.36
CA THR A 330 -1.14 -12.40 17.00
C THR A 330 -1.95 -11.95 18.23
N ALA A 331 -3.28 -11.87 18.09
CA ALA A 331 -4.18 -11.43 19.16
C ALA A 331 -4.21 -12.40 20.36
N MET A 332 -4.08 -13.70 20.11
CA MET A 332 -3.99 -14.68 21.20
C MET A 332 -2.59 -14.73 21.83
N ALA A 333 -1.53 -14.45 21.05
CA ALA A 333 -0.15 -14.57 21.50
C ALA A 333 0.35 -13.36 22.29
N TYR A 334 -0.04 -12.14 21.91
CA TYR A 334 0.50 -10.93 22.52
C TYR A 334 0.09 -10.74 23.99
N PRO A 335 -1.17 -10.95 24.41
CA PRO A 335 -1.56 -10.75 25.80
C PRO A 335 -0.79 -11.62 26.81
N PRO A 336 -0.65 -12.95 26.64
CA PRO A 336 0.15 -13.74 27.56
C PRO A 336 1.64 -13.39 27.51
N ALA A 337 2.20 -13.12 26.32
CA ALA A 337 3.61 -12.76 26.17
C ALA A 337 3.94 -11.43 26.86
N ARG A 338 3.10 -10.41 26.67
CA ARG A 338 3.26 -9.09 27.30
C ARG A 338 3.01 -9.12 28.81
N TYR A 339 2.07 -9.94 29.27
CA TYR A 339 1.88 -10.16 30.72
C TYR A 339 3.13 -10.77 31.38
N LEU A 340 3.73 -11.79 30.75
CA LEU A 340 4.97 -12.41 31.23
C LEU A 340 6.14 -11.42 31.23
N GLU A 341 6.27 -10.61 30.17
CA GLU A 341 7.30 -9.57 30.09
C GLU A 341 7.19 -8.58 31.27
N ARG A 342 5.98 -8.05 31.51
CA ARG A 342 5.74 -7.12 32.64
C ARG A 342 6.01 -7.79 33.99
N LYS A 343 5.67 -9.07 34.15
CA LYS A 343 5.89 -9.80 35.40
C LYS A 343 7.38 -10.01 35.71
N HIS A 344 8.21 -10.30 34.69
CA HIS A 344 9.62 -10.60 34.90
C HIS A 344 10.52 -9.36 34.89
N PHE A 345 10.21 -8.36 34.05
CA PHE A 345 11.06 -7.19 33.84
C PHE A 345 10.47 -5.89 34.43
N GLY A 346 9.21 -5.92 34.89
CA GLY A 346 8.55 -4.77 35.52
C GLY A 346 8.18 -3.63 34.56
N LYS A 347 8.40 -3.78 33.24
CA LYS A 347 8.18 -2.74 32.21
C LYS A 347 7.49 -3.28 30.96
#